data_AF-A0A556QKI7-F1
#
_entry.id   AF-A0A556QKI7-F1
#
_cell.length_a   1.000
_cell.length_b   1.000
_cell.length_c   1.000
_cell.angle_alpha   90.00
_cell.angle_beta   90.00
_cell.angle_gamma   90.00
#
_symmetry.space_group_name_H-M   'P 1'
#
loop_
_entity.id
_entity.type
_entity.pdbx_description
1 polymer ?
#
loop_
_entity_poly.entity_id
_entity_poly.type
_entity_poly.pdbx_seq_one_letter_code
_entity_poly.pdbx_strand_id
1 'polypeptide(L)'
;MPYSENTHTALIALQRALTPEELWQAANQLLRSAMPVYHVLIGLPCLGTMPVFLRTTLPVPDPDTYFVRLNAVAPLADHLARNPGVTTLRMSDGLPLAALPGLPFYEEFMKPEGWLYSAGMIFWSSSGEFIGQLSLIRTEAQGDITDEEMGVLRLLHPLANAAVERLLASEKRAAAHTSLEHTVHSLPIPMLGVDWDLAINYSNVAARETISAWRHGLQSSRVFKTDVSKKLPADLLAACNELKTAWQGAVQTHTLASLQHIRLLNHDTETGFQATVQLIEPVPGRSLQPSFVIQFSPPPSDTPEAGRVLEKLSKLTTSEREVARLAAAGDNNAEIVRKLSVSESTVRTHLRNIFRKLGITSRGKLAPLYRSLEAS
;
A
#
# COMPACT_ATOMS: atom_id res chain seq x y z
N MET A 1 -34.00 -16.84 23.54
CA MET A 1 -33.24 -16.34 22.38
C MET A 1 -32.48 -17.49 21.76
N PRO A 2 -32.83 -17.99 20.56
CA PRO A 2 -31.98 -18.94 19.86
C PRO A 2 -31.27 -18.20 18.73
N TYR A 3 -30.24 -17.40 19.04
CA TYR A 3 -29.27 -17.07 18.01
C TYR A 3 -28.40 -18.30 17.83
N SER A 4 -28.49 -18.91 16.65
CA SER A 4 -27.83 -20.18 16.31
C SER A 4 -26.31 -20.12 16.56
N GLU A 5 -25.70 -21.26 16.87
CA GLU A 5 -24.23 -21.42 16.97
C GLU A 5 -23.48 -20.83 15.76
N ASN A 6 -24.14 -20.83 14.60
CA ASN A 6 -23.66 -20.23 13.36
C ASN A 6 -23.51 -18.70 13.44
N THR A 7 -24.43 -17.98 14.10
CA THR A 7 -24.36 -16.52 14.26
C THR A 7 -23.16 -16.12 15.11
N HIS A 8 -22.92 -16.83 16.22
CA HIS A 8 -21.79 -16.58 17.10
C HIS A 8 -20.46 -16.87 16.38
N THR A 9 -20.40 -17.97 15.63
CA THR A 9 -19.21 -18.33 14.83
C THR A 9 -18.91 -17.26 13.77
N ALA A 10 -19.94 -16.76 13.07
CA ALA A 10 -19.78 -15.71 12.07
C ALA A 10 -19.32 -14.38 12.68
N LEU A 11 -19.81 -14.01 13.87
CA LEU A 11 -19.34 -12.83 14.60
C LEU A 11 -17.86 -12.92 14.98
N ILE A 12 -17.42 -14.08 15.47
CA ILE A 12 -16.00 -14.31 15.79
C ILE A 12 -15.14 -14.22 14.52
N ALA A 13 -15.60 -14.83 13.42
CA ALA A 13 -14.91 -14.75 12.13
C ALA A 13 -14.79 -13.29 11.64
N LEU A 14 -15.85 -12.49 11.78
CA LEU A 14 -15.85 -11.08 11.40
C LEU A 14 -14.82 -10.28 12.21
N GLN A 15 -14.69 -10.56 13.51
CA GLN A 15 -13.69 -9.90 14.35
C GLN A 15 -12.25 -10.33 14.07
N ARG A 16 -12.07 -11.51 13.46
CA ARG A 16 -10.74 -12.05 13.11
C ARG A 16 -10.33 -11.79 11.67
N ALA A 17 -11.21 -11.27 10.83
CA ALA A 17 -10.91 -10.99 9.43
C ALA A 17 -9.72 -10.02 9.30
N LEU A 18 -8.70 -10.46 8.55
CA LEU A 18 -7.49 -9.70 8.21
C LEU A 18 -7.42 -9.38 6.72
N THR A 19 -8.25 -10.02 5.90
CA THR A 19 -8.34 -9.77 4.46
C THR A 19 -9.75 -9.33 4.04
N PRO A 20 -9.90 -8.64 2.89
CA PRO A 20 -11.21 -8.29 2.36
C PRO A 20 -12.11 -9.51 2.08
N GLU A 21 -11.51 -10.63 1.67
CA GLU A 21 -12.24 -11.86 1.38
C GLU A 21 -12.75 -12.54 2.66
N GLU A 22 -11.94 -12.62 3.71
CA GLU A 22 -12.38 -13.12 5.03
C GLU A 22 -13.50 -12.26 5.61
N LEU A 23 -13.39 -10.93 5.48
CA LEU A 23 -14.42 -9.99 5.92
C LEU A 23 -15.74 -10.25 5.18
N TRP A 24 -15.68 -10.42 3.86
CA TRP A 24 -16.84 -10.73 3.03
C TRP A 24 -17.51 -12.05 3.46
N GLN A 25 -16.75 -13.13 3.59
CA GLN A 25 -17.30 -14.45 3.95
C GLN A 25 -17.99 -14.40 5.31
N ALA A 26 -17.34 -13.80 6.32
CA ALA A 26 -17.90 -13.66 7.65
C ALA A 26 -19.16 -12.78 7.68
N ALA A 27 -19.14 -11.64 6.97
CA ALA A 27 -20.28 -10.73 6.86
C ALA A 27 -21.48 -11.37 6.17
N ASN A 28 -21.26 -12.08 5.06
CA ASN A 28 -22.31 -12.78 4.32
C ASN A 28 -22.93 -13.90 5.18
N GLN A 29 -22.10 -14.70 5.85
CA GLN A 29 -22.58 -15.74 6.76
C GLN A 29 -23.39 -15.15 7.92
N LEU A 30 -22.93 -14.03 8.49
CA LEU A 30 -23.60 -13.35 9.59
C LEU A 30 -25.00 -12.87 9.17
N LEU A 31 -25.13 -12.16 8.05
CA LEU A 31 -26.41 -11.66 7.57
C LEU A 31 -27.39 -12.79 7.24
N ARG A 32 -26.92 -13.83 6.54
CA ARG A 32 -27.74 -15.01 6.20
C ARG A 32 -28.20 -15.80 7.42
N SER A 33 -27.43 -15.79 8.50
CA SER A 33 -27.79 -16.45 9.76
C SER A 33 -28.72 -15.59 10.62
N ALA A 34 -28.74 -14.27 10.41
CA ALA A 34 -29.52 -13.33 11.20
C ALA A 34 -30.93 -13.10 10.63
N MET A 35 -31.09 -13.14 9.29
CA MET A 35 -32.36 -12.82 8.65
C MET A 35 -32.46 -13.41 7.23
N PRO A 36 -33.68 -13.52 6.65
CA PRO A 36 -33.87 -13.90 5.26
C PRO A 36 -33.14 -12.94 4.31
N VAL A 37 -32.35 -13.48 3.39
CA VAL A 37 -31.63 -12.69 2.38
C VAL A 37 -31.67 -13.39 1.02
N TYR A 38 -32.05 -12.66 -0.02
CA TYR A 38 -31.91 -13.13 -1.41
C TYR A 38 -30.49 -12.89 -1.90
N HIS A 39 -30.00 -11.66 -1.75
CA HIS A 39 -28.69 -11.26 -2.22
C HIS A 39 -27.96 -10.38 -1.19
N VAL A 40 -26.65 -10.59 -1.04
CA VAL A 40 -25.79 -9.71 -0.23
C VAL A 40 -24.77 -9.08 -1.16
N LEU A 41 -24.41 -7.83 -0.88
CA LEU A 41 -23.28 -7.14 -1.49
C LEU A 41 -22.46 -6.40 -0.44
N ILE A 42 -21.15 -6.36 -0.63
CA ILE A 42 -20.23 -5.51 0.14
C ILE A 42 -19.40 -4.67 -0.84
N GLY A 43 -19.25 -3.39 -0.55
CA GLY A 43 -18.44 -2.46 -1.33
C GLY A 43 -17.54 -1.63 -0.43
N LEU A 44 -16.22 -1.80 -0.51
CA LEU A 44 -15.22 -1.21 0.39
C LEU A 44 -13.84 -1.01 -0.28
N PRO A 45 -13.00 -0.07 0.17
CA PRO A 45 -13.47 1.29 0.41
C PRO A 45 -14.08 1.86 -0.88
N CYS A 46 -14.96 2.84 -0.77
CA CYS A 46 -15.54 3.53 -1.90
C CYS A 46 -14.78 4.83 -2.22
N LEU A 47 -14.57 5.10 -3.51
CA LEU A 47 -14.19 6.42 -4.02
C LEU A 47 -15.49 7.15 -4.40
N GLY A 48 -15.94 8.06 -3.53
CA GLY A 48 -17.34 8.50 -3.56
C GLY A 48 -18.24 7.32 -3.19
N THR A 49 -19.13 6.89 -4.08
CA THR A 49 -19.99 5.70 -3.93
C THR A 49 -19.49 4.48 -4.70
N MET A 50 -18.42 4.60 -5.48
CA MET A 50 -17.87 3.50 -6.29
C MET A 50 -16.93 2.61 -5.47
N PRO A 51 -17.22 1.31 -5.29
CA PRO A 51 -16.39 0.42 -4.49
C PRO A 51 -15.11 0.00 -5.21
N VAL A 52 -13.98 -0.04 -4.50
CA VAL A 52 -12.70 -0.60 -5.00
C VAL A 52 -12.68 -2.12 -4.87
N PHE A 53 -13.14 -2.65 -3.74
CA PHE A 53 -13.41 -4.07 -3.52
C PHE A 53 -14.90 -4.28 -3.45
N LEU A 54 -15.38 -5.22 -4.27
CA LEU A 54 -16.79 -5.53 -4.42
C LEU A 54 -16.98 -7.04 -4.43
N ARG A 55 -17.91 -7.51 -3.60
CA ARG A 55 -18.39 -8.88 -3.63
C ARG A 55 -19.90 -8.90 -3.55
N THR A 56 -20.47 -9.88 -4.23
CA THR A 56 -21.90 -10.09 -4.35
C THR A 56 -22.19 -11.59 -4.25
N THR A 57 -23.35 -11.99 -3.73
CA THR A 57 -23.69 -13.42 -3.69
C THR A 57 -24.29 -13.95 -4.99
N LEU A 58 -24.78 -13.05 -5.84
CA LEU A 58 -25.22 -13.38 -7.20
C LEU A 58 -24.23 -12.79 -8.21
N PRO A 59 -24.00 -13.48 -9.35
CA PRO A 59 -23.12 -12.98 -10.39
C PRO A 59 -23.68 -11.70 -10.99
N VAL A 60 -22.80 -10.74 -11.22
CA VAL A 60 -23.13 -9.47 -11.89
C VAL A 60 -22.53 -9.51 -13.30
N PRO A 61 -23.34 -9.33 -14.36
CA PRO A 61 -22.84 -9.23 -15.72
C PRO A 61 -22.01 -7.96 -15.87
N ASP A 62 -20.76 -8.09 -16.34
CA ASP A 62 -19.82 -6.96 -16.53
C ASP A 62 -19.82 -5.95 -15.35
N PRO A 63 -19.20 -6.32 -14.21
CA PRO A 63 -19.27 -5.54 -12.98
C PRO A 63 -18.88 -4.07 -13.15
N ASP A 64 -17.86 -3.79 -13.98
CA ASP A 64 -17.37 -2.42 -14.17
C ASP A 64 -18.44 -1.51 -14.77
N THR A 65 -19.12 -1.97 -15.83
CA THR A 65 -20.21 -1.19 -16.46
C THR A 65 -21.45 -1.16 -15.57
N TYR A 66 -21.80 -2.29 -14.97
CA TYR A 66 -23.00 -2.45 -14.16
C TYR A 66 -23.01 -1.48 -12.96
N PHE A 67 -21.93 -1.47 -12.17
CA PHE A 67 -21.89 -0.65 -10.96
C PHE A 67 -21.74 0.83 -11.25
N VAL A 68 -21.08 1.22 -12.34
CA VAL A 68 -21.06 2.62 -12.80
C VAL A 68 -22.48 3.09 -13.11
N ARG A 69 -23.26 2.30 -13.86
CA ARG A 69 -24.64 2.65 -14.20
C ARG A 69 -25.54 2.64 -12.97
N LEU A 70 -25.44 1.62 -12.12
CA LEU A 70 -26.21 1.51 -10.88
C LEU A 70 -25.98 2.72 -9.98
N ASN A 71 -24.72 3.12 -9.79
CA ASN A 71 -24.36 4.27 -8.97
C ASN A 71 -24.94 5.58 -9.52
N ALA A 72 -24.97 5.74 -10.84
CA ALA A 72 -25.53 6.94 -11.49
C ALA A 72 -27.05 7.10 -11.30
N VAL A 73 -27.79 6.00 -11.10
CA VAL A 73 -29.26 6.03 -11.01
C VAL A 73 -29.79 5.73 -9.60
N ALA A 74 -29.01 5.05 -8.76
CA ALA A 74 -29.42 4.70 -7.41
C ALA A 74 -29.41 5.95 -6.50
N PRO A 75 -30.45 6.15 -5.66
CA PRO A 75 -30.57 7.34 -4.82
C PRO A 75 -29.63 7.34 -3.59
N LEU A 76 -28.65 6.43 -3.54
CA LEU A 76 -27.78 6.25 -2.38
C LEU A 76 -26.89 7.47 -2.14
N ALA A 77 -26.25 8.00 -3.19
CA ALA A 77 -25.34 9.15 -3.05
C ALA A 77 -26.05 10.37 -2.47
N ASP A 78 -27.22 10.71 -3.02
CA ASP A 78 -28.05 11.83 -2.54
C ASP A 78 -28.58 11.62 -1.12
N HIS A 79 -28.85 10.36 -0.75
CA HIS A 79 -29.26 10.04 0.62
C HIS A 79 -28.12 10.23 1.61
N LEU A 80 -26.93 9.71 1.30
CA LEU A 80 -25.75 9.82 2.16
C LEU A 80 -25.30 11.28 2.32
N ALA A 81 -25.38 12.09 1.27
CA ALA A 81 -25.07 13.51 1.32
C ALA A 81 -26.00 14.30 2.25
N ARG A 82 -27.29 13.91 2.32
CA ARG A 82 -28.28 14.52 3.21
C ARG A 82 -28.22 13.98 4.65
N ASN A 83 -27.66 12.79 4.85
CA ASN A 83 -27.64 12.09 6.12
C ASN A 83 -26.23 11.59 6.48
N PRO A 84 -25.25 12.50 6.65
CA PRO A 84 -23.90 12.10 7.02
C PRO A 84 -23.88 11.36 8.36
N GLY A 85 -23.16 10.24 8.41
CA GLY A 85 -23.06 9.41 9.62
C GLY A 85 -24.22 8.42 9.84
N VAL A 86 -25.18 8.30 8.90
CA VAL A 86 -26.22 7.26 8.99
C VAL A 86 -25.58 5.88 9.04
N THR A 87 -25.92 5.06 10.04
CA THR A 87 -25.26 3.76 10.27
C THR A 87 -25.98 2.61 9.58
N THR A 88 -27.30 2.71 9.45
CA THR A 88 -28.14 1.71 8.79
C THR A 88 -29.16 2.38 7.90
N LEU A 89 -29.43 1.79 6.74
CA LEU A 89 -30.40 2.29 5.78
C LEU A 89 -31.40 1.19 5.42
N ARG A 90 -32.68 1.54 5.35
CA ARG A 90 -33.73 0.74 4.69
C ARG A 90 -34.24 1.55 3.51
N MET A 91 -34.27 0.94 2.33
CA MET A 91 -34.61 1.66 1.09
C MET A 91 -36.03 2.22 1.13
N SER A 92 -36.99 1.45 1.65
CA SER A 92 -38.41 1.85 1.72
C SER A 92 -38.69 3.04 2.63
N ASP A 93 -37.78 3.38 3.56
CA ASP A 93 -37.90 4.60 4.39
C ASP A 93 -37.75 5.87 3.56
N GLY A 94 -36.90 5.83 2.53
CA GLY A 94 -36.64 6.96 1.63
C GLY A 94 -37.33 6.84 0.27
N LEU A 95 -37.67 5.62 -0.14
CA LEU A 95 -38.23 5.31 -1.45
C LEU A 95 -39.32 4.22 -1.35
N PRO A 96 -40.57 4.60 -1.04
CA PRO A 96 -41.67 3.65 -0.94
C PRO A 96 -41.96 2.94 -2.28
N LEU A 97 -42.48 1.71 -2.23
CA LEU A 97 -42.83 0.90 -3.42
C LEU A 97 -43.64 1.67 -4.47
N ALA A 98 -44.60 2.49 -4.04
CA ALA A 98 -45.45 3.27 -4.93
C ALA A 98 -44.69 4.33 -5.76
N ALA A 99 -43.49 4.73 -5.31
CA ALA A 99 -42.63 5.70 -5.98
C ALA A 99 -41.60 5.07 -6.93
N LEU A 100 -41.50 3.73 -6.98
CA LEU A 100 -40.53 3.02 -7.82
C LEU A 100 -40.86 3.04 -9.33
N PRO A 101 -42.12 2.85 -9.77
CA PRO A 101 -42.42 2.76 -11.20
C PRO A 101 -41.95 4.00 -11.98
N GLY A 102 -41.27 3.76 -13.10
CA GLY A 102 -40.73 4.83 -13.95
C GLY A 102 -39.37 5.41 -13.52
N LEU A 103 -38.83 5.01 -12.36
CA LEU A 103 -37.44 5.36 -12.03
C LEU A 103 -36.46 4.48 -12.83
N PRO A 104 -35.39 5.05 -13.42
CA PRO A 104 -34.36 4.27 -14.10
C PRO A 104 -33.76 3.16 -13.22
N PHE A 105 -33.56 3.46 -11.93
CA PHE A 105 -33.11 2.48 -10.94
C PHE A 105 -34.04 1.25 -10.82
N TYR A 106 -35.36 1.47 -10.88
CA TYR A 106 -36.33 0.37 -10.79
C TYR A 106 -36.44 -0.42 -12.10
N GLU A 107 -36.59 0.29 -13.23
CA GLU A 107 -36.82 -0.36 -14.53
C GLU A 107 -35.57 -1.06 -15.07
N GLU A 108 -34.37 -0.55 -14.79
CA GLU A 108 -33.11 -1.11 -15.30
C GLU A 108 -32.52 -2.21 -14.42
N PHE A 109 -32.72 -2.15 -13.09
CA PHE A 109 -32.05 -3.05 -12.13
C PHE A 109 -33.02 -3.88 -11.31
N MET A 110 -33.91 -3.23 -10.55
CA MET A 110 -34.77 -3.93 -9.58
C MET A 110 -35.74 -4.92 -10.26
N LYS A 111 -36.45 -4.45 -11.28
CA LYS A 111 -37.49 -5.22 -11.97
C LYS A 111 -36.92 -6.39 -12.80
N PRO A 112 -35.85 -6.22 -13.62
CA PRO A 112 -35.25 -7.34 -14.34
C PRO A 112 -34.64 -8.42 -13.43
N GLU A 113 -34.07 -8.02 -12.30
CA GLU A 113 -33.40 -8.94 -11.36
C GLU A 113 -34.33 -9.52 -10.29
N GLY A 114 -35.59 -9.05 -10.24
CA GLY A 114 -36.64 -9.59 -9.39
C GLY A 114 -36.50 -9.25 -7.90
N TRP A 115 -35.82 -8.16 -7.56
CA TRP A 115 -35.71 -7.69 -6.18
C TRP A 115 -36.42 -6.35 -5.96
N LEU A 116 -36.96 -6.14 -4.76
CA LEU A 116 -37.79 -4.97 -4.45
C LEU A 116 -37.39 -4.24 -3.17
N TYR A 117 -36.63 -4.89 -2.29
CA TYR A 117 -36.26 -4.31 -1.00
C TYR A 117 -34.77 -4.43 -0.77
N SER A 118 -34.22 -3.45 -0.07
CA SER A 118 -32.81 -3.42 0.31
C SER A 118 -32.65 -2.73 1.66
N ALA A 119 -31.74 -3.27 2.45
CA ALA A 119 -31.27 -2.63 3.68
C ALA A 119 -29.78 -2.89 3.85
N GLY A 120 -29.09 -2.06 4.64
CA GLY A 120 -27.66 -2.24 4.80
C GLY A 120 -27.06 -1.44 5.93
N MET A 121 -25.83 -1.81 6.25
CA MET A 121 -24.94 -1.10 7.15
C MET A 121 -24.03 -0.20 6.33
N ILE A 122 -23.91 1.05 6.75
CA ILE A 122 -23.15 2.11 6.09
C ILE A 122 -21.94 2.43 6.96
N PHE A 123 -20.76 2.34 6.40
CA PHE A 123 -19.49 2.50 7.11
C PHE A 123 -18.92 3.89 6.87
N TRP A 124 -18.43 4.51 7.92
CA TRP A 124 -17.85 5.85 7.91
C TRP A 124 -16.51 5.82 8.61
N SER A 125 -15.57 6.62 8.12
CA SER A 125 -14.30 6.84 8.79
C SER A 125 -14.46 7.72 10.02
N SER A 126 -13.47 7.69 10.90
CA SER A 126 -13.38 8.62 12.03
C SER A 126 -13.38 10.10 11.62
N SER A 127 -13.03 10.42 10.37
CA SER A 127 -13.11 11.77 9.79
C SER A 127 -14.47 12.11 9.17
N GLY A 128 -15.44 11.19 9.22
CA GLY A 128 -16.79 11.40 8.69
C GLY A 128 -16.90 11.17 7.18
N GLU A 129 -15.89 10.59 6.53
CA GLU A 129 -15.96 10.20 5.12
C GLU A 129 -16.63 8.84 4.96
N PHE A 130 -17.53 8.71 3.98
CA PHE A 130 -18.16 7.44 3.65
C PHE A 130 -17.10 6.43 3.18
N ILE A 131 -17.01 5.30 3.88
CA ILE A 131 -16.08 4.22 3.57
C ILE A 131 -16.70 3.24 2.60
N GLY A 132 -18.00 2.94 2.73
CA GLY A 132 -18.62 1.88 1.96
C GLY A 132 -19.84 1.30 2.65
N GLN A 133 -20.33 0.17 2.12
CA GLN A 133 -21.56 -0.43 2.62
C GLN A 133 -21.53 -1.96 2.56
N LEU A 134 -22.33 -2.56 3.43
CA LEU A 134 -22.72 -3.95 3.39
C LEU A 134 -24.24 -4.00 3.34
N SER A 135 -24.79 -4.43 2.20
CA SER A 135 -26.24 -4.41 1.95
C SER A 135 -26.76 -5.81 1.69
N LEU A 136 -28.00 -6.02 2.10
CA LEU A 136 -28.83 -7.18 1.77
C LEU A 136 -30.00 -6.73 0.93
N ILE A 137 -30.44 -7.62 0.05
CA ILE A 137 -31.51 -7.41 -0.90
C ILE A 137 -32.53 -8.55 -0.73
N ARG A 138 -33.81 -8.21 -0.90
CA ARG A 138 -34.94 -9.14 -0.84
C ARG A 138 -35.85 -9.03 -2.06
N THR A 139 -36.41 -10.17 -2.43
CA THR A 139 -37.49 -10.27 -3.43
C THR A 139 -38.84 -9.87 -2.85
N GLU A 140 -39.83 -9.65 -3.71
CA GLU A 140 -41.23 -9.44 -3.29
C GLU A 140 -41.73 -10.53 -2.32
N ALA A 141 -41.45 -11.80 -2.63
CA ALA A 141 -41.91 -12.95 -1.85
C ALA A 141 -41.35 -12.99 -0.41
N GLN A 142 -40.23 -12.31 -0.15
CA GLN A 142 -39.62 -12.25 1.19
C GLN A 142 -40.15 -11.08 2.02
N GLY A 143 -40.86 -10.13 1.38
CA GLY A 143 -41.29 -8.89 2.02
C GLY A 143 -40.13 -7.93 2.35
N ASP A 144 -40.52 -6.76 2.85
CA ASP A 144 -39.59 -5.72 3.26
C ASP A 144 -38.86 -6.09 4.57
N ILE A 145 -37.83 -5.33 4.91
CA ILE A 145 -37.07 -5.47 6.14
C ILE A 145 -37.85 -4.82 7.29
N THR A 146 -38.16 -5.61 8.30
CA THR A 146 -38.96 -5.16 9.45
C THR A 146 -38.16 -4.25 10.40
N ASP A 147 -38.84 -3.52 11.28
CA ASP A 147 -38.17 -2.66 12.26
C ASP A 147 -37.32 -3.46 13.27
N GLU A 148 -37.72 -4.70 13.58
CA GLU A 148 -36.96 -5.63 14.41
C GLU A 148 -35.65 -6.03 13.71
N GLU A 149 -35.71 -6.37 12.43
CA GLU A 149 -34.53 -6.71 11.62
C GLU A 149 -33.60 -5.52 11.43
N MET A 150 -34.16 -4.31 11.25
CA MET A 150 -33.37 -3.07 11.29
C MET A 150 -32.72 -2.87 12.66
N GLY A 151 -33.37 -3.25 13.75
CA GLY A 151 -32.79 -3.31 15.09
C GLY A 151 -31.56 -4.21 15.14
N VAL A 152 -31.61 -5.39 14.52
CA VAL A 152 -30.45 -6.29 14.41
C VAL A 152 -29.31 -5.65 13.64
N LEU A 153 -29.58 -5.02 12.49
CA LEU A 153 -28.54 -4.32 11.72
C LEU A 153 -27.86 -3.20 12.55
N ARG A 154 -28.63 -2.46 13.35
CA ARG A 154 -28.08 -1.43 14.25
C ARG A 154 -27.19 -2.00 15.33
N LEU A 155 -27.52 -3.19 15.87
CA LEU A 155 -26.68 -3.89 16.85
C LEU A 155 -25.39 -4.46 16.22
N LEU A 156 -25.46 -4.93 14.97
CA LEU A 156 -24.31 -5.48 14.26
C LEU A 156 -23.36 -4.41 13.72
N HIS A 157 -23.88 -3.21 13.42
CA HIS A 157 -23.12 -2.15 12.76
C HIS A 157 -21.80 -1.79 13.46
N PRO A 158 -21.74 -1.53 14.79
CA PRO A 158 -20.49 -1.17 15.43
C PRO A 158 -19.41 -2.26 15.31
N LEU A 159 -19.83 -3.53 15.36
CA LEU A 159 -18.94 -4.68 15.24
C LEU A 159 -18.38 -4.81 13.81
N ALA A 160 -19.23 -4.60 12.82
CA ALA A 160 -18.83 -4.60 11.41
C ALA A 160 -17.96 -3.39 11.05
N ASN A 161 -18.31 -2.18 11.53
CA ASN A 161 -17.53 -0.97 11.29
C ASN A 161 -16.11 -1.10 11.87
N ALA A 162 -15.98 -1.60 13.10
CA ALA A 162 -14.67 -1.86 13.70
C ALA A 162 -13.84 -2.86 12.89
N ALA A 163 -14.45 -3.87 12.28
CA ALA A 163 -13.75 -4.82 11.41
C ALA A 163 -13.26 -4.17 10.11
N VAL A 164 -14.11 -3.36 9.48
CA VAL A 164 -13.76 -2.58 8.28
C VAL A 164 -12.62 -1.61 8.56
N GLU A 165 -12.71 -0.84 9.65
CA GLU A 165 -11.67 0.14 10.01
C GLU A 165 -10.32 -0.53 10.29
N ARG A 166 -10.31 -1.66 11.02
CA ARG A 166 -9.07 -2.43 11.25
C ARG A 166 -8.44 -2.89 9.94
N LEU A 167 -9.25 -3.44 9.03
CA LEU A 167 -8.79 -3.90 7.72
C LEU A 167 -8.17 -2.75 6.93
N LEU A 168 -8.88 -1.63 6.78
CA LEU A 168 -8.38 -0.47 6.03
C LEU A 168 -7.13 0.15 6.67
N ALA A 169 -7.07 0.20 7.99
CA ALA A 169 -5.87 0.65 8.69
C ALA A 169 -4.69 -0.30 8.47
N SER A 170 -4.92 -1.61 8.38
CA SER A 170 -3.89 -2.61 8.04
C SER A 170 -3.38 -2.42 6.62
N GLU A 171 -4.28 -2.33 5.63
CA GLU A 171 -3.95 -2.11 4.22
C GLU A 171 -3.16 -0.81 4.02
N LYS A 172 -3.57 0.30 4.67
CA LYS A 172 -2.86 1.57 4.60
C LYS A 172 -1.44 1.48 5.16
N ARG A 173 -1.24 0.72 6.24
CA ARG A 173 0.11 0.48 6.81
C ARG A 173 0.95 -0.38 5.87
N ALA A 174 0.38 -1.44 5.29
CA ALA A 174 1.06 -2.29 4.33
C ALA A 174 1.48 -1.51 3.08
N ALA A 175 0.56 -0.73 2.48
CA ALA A 175 0.86 0.09 1.30
C ALA A 175 1.94 1.15 1.55
N ALA A 176 1.92 1.80 2.72
CA ALA A 176 2.95 2.74 3.11
C ALA A 176 4.32 2.05 3.29
N HIS A 177 4.32 0.86 3.90
CA HIS A 177 5.53 0.04 4.06
C HIS A 177 6.11 -0.36 2.70
N THR A 178 5.31 -0.94 1.81
CA THR A 178 5.73 -1.31 0.45
C THR A 178 6.26 -0.12 -0.34
N SER A 179 5.60 1.04 -0.27
CA SER A 179 6.06 2.26 -0.96
C SER A 179 7.40 2.76 -0.41
N LEU A 180 7.57 2.72 0.91
CA LEU A 180 8.83 3.06 1.57
C LEU A 180 9.94 2.07 1.19
N GLU A 181 9.66 0.76 1.22
CA GLU A 181 10.59 -0.29 0.82
C GLU A 181 11.07 -0.10 -0.61
N HIS A 182 10.16 0.15 -1.57
CA HIS A 182 10.52 0.45 -2.95
C HIS A 182 11.40 1.71 -3.07
N THR A 183 11.06 2.76 -2.32
CA THR A 183 11.83 4.01 -2.30
C THR A 183 13.24 3.74 -1.76
N VAL A 184 13.38 3.14 -0.59
CA VAL A 184 14.69 2.83 0.02
C VAL A 184 15.49 1.86 -0.84
N HIS A 185 14.83 0.90 -1.50
CA HIS A 185 15.48 -0.06 -2.37
C HIS A 185 16.14 0.58 -3.59
N SER A 186 15.59 1.69 -4.06
CA SER A 186 16.08 2.46 -5.22
C SER A 186 17.00 3.64 -4.85
N LEU A 187 17.21 3.91 -3.56
CA LEU A 187 18.14 4.97 -3.14
C LEU A 187 19.58 4.58 -3.50
N PRO A 188 20.39 5.52 -4.03
CA PRO A 188 21.80 5.29 -4.34
C PRO A 188 22.69 5.29 -3.08
N ILE A 189 22.10 5.23 -1.89
CA ILE A 189 22.81 5.21 -0.61
C ILE A 189 22.95 3.74 -0.20
N PRO A 190 24.16 3.16 -0.13
CA PRO A 190 24.31 1.75 0.21
C PRO A 190 23.88 1.49 1.66
N MET A 191 22.76 0.80 1.84
CA MET A 191 22.17 0.50 3.15
C MET A 191 21.84 -0.98 3.35
N LEU A 192 22.24 -1.52 4.50
CA LEU A 192 21.88 -2.85 4.99
C LEU A 192 21.05 -2.73 6.26
N GLY A 193 20.02 -3.56 6.37
CA GLY A 193 19.32 -3.85 7.62
C GLY A 193 19.81 -5.18 8.19
N VAL A 194 20.05 -5.19 9.50
CA VAL A 194 20.50 -6.36 10.23
C VAL A 194 19.60 -6.52 11.46
N ASP A 195 19.10 -7.73 11.69
CA ASP A 195 18.30 -8.02 12.88
C ASP A 195 19.15 -8.18 14.15
N TRP A 196 18.49 -8.39 15.28
CA TRP A 196 19.17 -8.56 16.56
C TRP A 196 20.03 -9.82 16.63
N ASP A 197 19.74 -10.83 15.80
CA ASP A 197 20.49 -12.07 15.68
C ASP A 197 21.66 -11.96 14.69
N LEU A 198 21.94 -10.74 14.20
CA LEU A 198 23.05 -10.39 13.32
C LEU A 198 22.93 -10.97 11.91
N ALA A 199 21.70 -11.32 11.50
CA ALA A 199 21.41 -11.72 10.13
C ALA A 199 21.00 -10.50 9.29
N ILE A 200 21.46 -10.46 8.04
CA ILE A 200 21.06 -9.43 7.08
C ILE A 200 19.60 -9.69 6.68
N ASN A 201 18.68 -8.83 7.10
CA ASN A 201 17.26 -8.92 6.77
C ASN A 201 16.87 -8.01 5.59
N TYR A 202 17.70 -7.01 5.29
CA TYR A 202 17.46 -6.06 4.21
C TYR A 202 18.76 -5.63 3.53
N SER A 203 18.73 -5.47 2.21
CA SER A 203 19.81 -4.87 1.43
C SER A 203 19.21 -4.16 0.21
N ASN A 204 19.49 -2.88 0.04
CA ASN A 204 19.16 -2.20 -1.22
C ASN A 204 20.19 -2.54 -2.33
N VAL A 205 19.93 -2.08 -3.54
CA VAL A 205 20.78 -2.40 -4.71
C VAL A 205 22.22 -1.93 -4.48
N ALA A 206 22.39 -0.66 -4.09
CA ALA A 206 23.70 -0.07 -3.83
C ALA A 206 24.49 -0.82 -2.74
N ALA A 207 23.82 -1.34 -1.70
CA ALA A 207 24.48 -2.09 -0.63
C ALA A 207 25.07 -3.41 -1.10
N ARG A 208 24.41 -4.11 -2.04
CA ARG A 208 24.89 -5.42 -2.54
C ARG A 208 26.19 -5.29 -3.32
N GLU A 209 26.36 -4.19 -4.02
CA GLU A 209 27.60 -3.87 -4.73
C GLU A 209 28.67 -3.41 -3.75
N THR A 210 28.30 -2.52 -2.82
CA THR A 210 29.23 -1.90 -1.87
C THR A 210 29.76 -2.91 -0.84
N ILE A 211 28.95 -3.86 -0.35
CA ILE A 211 29.40 -4.91 0.56
C ILE A 211 30.43 -5.84 -0.11
N SER A 212 30.30 -6.09 -1.41
CA SER A 212 31.28 -6.85 -2.18
C SER A 212 32.60 -6.08 -2.29
N ALA A 213 32.52 -4.77 -2.56
CA ALA A 213 33.70 -3.89 -2.55
C ALA A 213 34.35 -3.80 -1.16
N TRP A 214 33.55 -3.80 -0.09
CA TRP A 214 34.06 -3.80 1.29
C TRP A 214 34.80 -5.11 1.65
N ARG A 215 34.37 -6.26 1.10
CA ARG A 215 35.04 -7.53 1.39
C ARG A 215 36.34 -7.72 0.63
N HIS A 216 36.35 -7.30 -0.64
CA HIS A 216 37.39 -7.70 -1.59
C HIS A 216 38.25 -6.52 -2.10
N GLY A 217 37.93 -5.29 -1.67
CA GLY A 217 38.50 -4.05 -2.19
C GLY A 217 37.79 -3.53 -3.44
N LEU A 218 38.03 -2.25 -3.77
CA LEU A 218 37.34 -1.52 -4.86
C LEU A 218 37.77 -1.99 -6.26
N GLN A 219 39.00 -2.49 -6.40
CA GLN A 219 39.54 -3.00 -7.68
C GLN A 219 38.99 -4.39 -8.02
N SER A 220 38.82 -5.25 -7.02
CA SER A 220 38.39 -6.65 -7.17
C SER A 220 36.88 -6.78 -7.41
N SER A 221 36.07 -5.82 -6.95
CA SER A 221 34.60 -5.84 -7.09
C SER A 221 34.11 -5.79 -8.53
N ARG A 222 34.92 -5.25 -9.47
CA ARG A 222 34.60 -5.23 -10.92
C ARG A 222 34.50 -6.63 -11.55
N VAL A 223 35.09 -7.65 -10.92
CA VAL A 223 35.14 -9.03 -11.42
C VAL A 223 34.03 -9.90 -10.80
N PHE A 224 33.64 -9.62 -9.55
CA PHE A 224 32.60 -10.36 -8.84
C PHE A 224 31.26 -9.63 -8.96
N LYS A 225 30.50 -9.95 -10.01
CA LYS A 225 29.09 -9.56 -10.08
C LYS A 225 28.33 -10.24 -8.93
N THR A 226 27.95 -9.43 -7.94
CA THR A 226 27.06 -9.76 -6.81
C THR A 226 27.54 -10.89 -5.91
N ASP A 227 28.25 -10.54 -4.84
CA ASP A 227 28.47 -11.44 -3.72
C ASP A 227 27.13 -11.64 -2.97
N VAL A 228 26.51 -12.81 -3.15
CA VAL A 228 25.20 -13.19 -2.58
C VAL A 228 25.32 -13.59 -1.11
N SER A 229 26.51 -13.55 -0.50
CA SER A 229 26.67 -14.01 0.89
C SER A 229 25.89 -13.11 1.86
N LYS A 230 24.92 -13.74 2.53
CA LYS A 230 24.06 -13.17 3.57
C LYS A 230 24.78 -12.89 4.90
N LYS A 231 26.08 -13.17 5.00
CA LYS A 231 26.84 -13.00 6.24
C LYS A 231 27.49 -11.62 6.31
N LEU A 232 27.52 -11.00 7.48
CA LEU A 232 28.27 -9.75 7.63
C LEU A 232 29.80 -10.00 7.53
N PRO A 233 30.55 -9.06 6.91
CA PRO A 233 31.99 -8.93 7.12
C PRO A 233 32.36 -8.94 8.62
N ALA A 234 33.53 -9.50 8.96
CA ALA A 234 33.90 -9.78 10.35
C ALA A 234 34.02 -8.52 11.22
N ASP A 235 34.53 -7.45 10.64
CA ASP A 235 34.64 -6.12 11.24
C ASP A 235 33.26 -5.49 11.52
N LEU A 236 32.34 -5.54 10.56
CA LEU A 236 30.96 -5.08 10.74
C LEU A 236 30.22 -5.93 11.78
N LEU A 237 30.44 -7.25 11.77
CA LEU A 237 29.88 -8.16 12.76
C LEU A 237 30.40 -7.86 14.17
N ALA A 238 31.69 -7.55 14.31
CA ALA A 238 32.28 -7.15 15.59
C ALA A 238 31.65 -5.83 16.09
N ALA A 239 31.50 -4.83 15.22
CA ALA A 239 30.86 -3.56 15.58
C ALA A 239 29.40 -3.73 16.04
N CYS A 240 28.61 -4.57 15.35
CA CYS A 240 27.24 -4.89 15.79
C CYS A 240 27.24 -5.59 17.16
N ASN A 241 28.16 -6.53 17.40
CA ASN A 241 28.27 -7.22 18.70
C ASN A 241 28.67 -6.28 19.84
N GLU A 242 29.55 -5.32 19.58
CA GLU A 242 29.94 -4.32 20.58
C GLU A 242 28.76 -3.43 20.96
N LEU A 243 27.99 -2.93 19.98
CA LEU A 243 26.77 -2.15 20.23
C LEU A 243 25.71 -2.99 20.95
N LYS A 244 25.54 -4.27 20.56
CA LYS A 244 24.64 -5.22 21.22
C LYS A 244 24.97 -5.41 22.69
N THR A 245 26.26 -5.63 23.00
CA THR A 245 26.75 -5.82 24.36
C THR A 245 26.58 -4.54 25.19
N ALA A 246 26.89 -3.39 24.60
CA ALA A 246 26.72 -2.09 25.26
C ALA A 246 25.24 -1.79 25.56
N TRP A 247 24.33 -2.09 24.64
CA TRP A 247 22.88 -2.00 24.86
C TRP A 247 22.42 -2.89 26.00
N GLN A 248 22.80 -4.17 25.99
CA GLN A 248 22.43 -5.12 27.05
C GLN A 248 22.94 -4.66 28.43
N GLY A 249 24.17 -4.15 28.50
CA GLY A 249 24.71 -3.55 29.72
C GLY A 249 23.91 -2.31 30.16
N ALA A 250 23.62 -1.39 29.25
CA ALA A 250 22.88 -0.17 29.55
C ALA A 250 21.42 -0.42 29.98
N VAL A 251 20.77 -1.48 29.48
CA VAL A 251 19.46 -1.93 29.98
C VAL A 251 19.58 -2.36 31.45
N GLN A 252 20.60 -3.14 31.79
CA GLN A 252 20.81 -3.62 33.16
C GLN A 252 21.13 -2.47 34.13
N THR A 253 21.95 -1.50 33.70
CA THR A 253 22.35 -0.36 34.52
C THR A 253 21.39 0.84 34.45
N HIS A 254 20.31 0.75 33.67
CA HIS A 254 19.33 1.83 33.45
C HIS A 254 19.96 3.12 32.87
N THR A 255 20.97 2.98 32.00
CA THR A 255 21.72 4.10 31.39
C THR A 255 21.54 4.20 29.88
N LEU A 256 20.39 3.76 29.35
CA LEU A 256 20.10 3.81 27.90
C LEU A 256 20.20 5.22 27.30
N ALA A 257 19.80 6.25 28.06
CA ALA A 257 19.84 7.64 27.61
C ALA A 257 21.25 8.15 27.26
N SER A 258 22.30 7.52 27.79
CA SER A 258 23.71 7.88 27.53
C SER A 258 24.42 6.90 26.60
N LEU A 259 23.70 5.93 26.03
CA LEU A 259 24.31 4.92 25.18
C LEU A 259 24.74 5.53 23.83
N GLN A 260 25.94 5.17 23.37
CA GLN A 260 26.38 5.50 22.02
C GLN A 260 25.73 4.55 21.01
N HIS A 261 24.90 5.09 20.12
CA HIS A 261 24.13 4.32 19.15
C HIS A 261 24.84 4.10 17.82
N ILE A 262 25.99 4.75 17.59
CA ILE A 262 26.65 4.82 16.28
C ILE A 262 28.11 4.42 16.40
N ARG A 263 28.56 3.55 15.50
CA ARG A 263 29.96 3.20 15.29
C ARG A 263 30.39 3.47 13.86
N LEU A 264 31.45 4.25 13.71
CA LEU A 264 32.10 4.50 12.42
C LEU A 264 33.29 3.57 12.29
N LEU A 265 33.37 2.85 11.17
CA LEU A 265 34.47 2.00 10.77
C LEU A 265 35.14 2.60 9.54
N ASN A 266 36.46 2.62 9.52
CA ASN A 266 37.23 2.86 8.31
C ASN A 266 37.61 1.51 7.72
N HIS A 267 37.58 1.39 6.41
CA HIS A 267 38.06 0.19 5.73
C HIS A 267 39.58 0.05 5.95
N ASP A 268 40.05 -1.16 6.21
CA ASP A 268 41.45 -1.43 6.59
C ASP A 268 42.45 -1.00 5.51
N THR A 269 42.09 -1.19 4.23
CA THR A 269 43.00 -0.98 3.10
C THR A 269 42.58 0.12 2.12
N GLU A 270 41.33 0.61 2.18
CA GLU A 270 40.78 1.53 1.18
C GLU A 270 40.54 2.90 1.82
N THR A 271 41.48 3.82 1.62
CA THR A 271 41.45 5.14 2.25
C THR A 271 40.18 5.91 1.87
N GLY A 272 39.43 6.35 2.88
CA GLY A 272 38.18 7.10 2.69
C GLY A 272 36.96 6.23 2.45
N PHE A 273 37.10 4.90 2.38
CA PHE A 273 35.97 3.99 2.43
C PHE A 273 35.56 3.78 3.88
N GLN A 274 34.32 4.14 4.23
CA GLN A 274 33.81 4.04 5.60
C GLN A 274 32.50 3.26 5.66
N ALA A 275 32.20 2.70 6.82
CA ALA A 275 30.91 2.13 7.15
C ALA A 275 30.43 2.65 8.50
N THR A 276 29.17 3.03 8.58
CA THR A 276 28.52 3.47 9.81
C THR A 276 27.52 2.41 10.23
N VAL A 277 27.73 1.81 11.40
CA VAL A 277 26.80 0.89 12.05
C VAL A 277 26.01 1.66 13.09
N GLN A 278 24.69 1.70 12.93
CA GLN A 278 23.78 2.36 13.85
C GLN A 278 22.83 1.35 14.50
N LEU A 279 22.75 1.38 15.83
CA LEU A 279 21.73 0.67 16.60
C LEU A 279 20.42 1.47 16.57
N ILE A 280 19.34 0.78 16.21
CA ILE A 280 17.98 1.31 16.17
C ILE A 280 17.22 0.73 17.37
N GLU A 281 16.78 1.62 18.25
CA GLU A 281 16.01 1.24 19.43
C GLU A 281 14.66 0.60 19.07
N PRO A 282 14.17 -0.35 19.89
CA PRO A 282 12.84 -0.91 19.71
C PRO A 282 11.78 0.17 19.91
N VAL A 283 10.89 0.30 18.94
CA VAL A 283 9.74 1.22 19.05
C VAL A 283 8.59 0.50 19.76
N PRO A 284 8.07 1.03 20.89
CA PRO A 284 6.95 0.43 21.61
C PRO A 284 5.76 0.11 20.70
N GLY A 285 5.27 -1.12 20.79
CA GLY A 285 4.14 -1.60 19.96
C GLY A 285 4.50 -1.90 18.50
N ARG A 286 5.76 -1.77 18.08
CA ARG A 286 6.22 -2.08 16.71
C ARG A 286 7.39 -3.05 16.64
N SER A 287 8.36 -2.98 17.56
CA SER A 287 9.45 -3.94 17.65
C SER A 287 9.72 -4.32 19.10
N LEU A 288 10.04 -5.59 19.33
CA LEU A 288 10.39 -6.11 20.65
C LEU A 288 11.90 -6.11 20.90
N GLN A 289 12.70 -5.99 19.84
CA GLN A 289 14.15 -6.04 19.90
C GLN A 289 14.76 -4.87 19.11
N PRO A 290 15.94 -4.38 19.50
CA PRO A 290 16.69 -3.44 18.68
C PRO A 290 17.11 -4.10 17.36
N SER A 291 17.50 -3.28 16.39
CA SER A 291 18.07 -3.73 15.12
C SER A 291 19.25 -2.85 14.73
N PHE A 292 19.94 -3.17 13.64
CA PHE A 292 21.03 -2.34 13.13
C PHE A 292 20.80 -1.91 11.70
N VAL A 293 21.22 -0.69 11.40
CA VAL A 293 21.35 -0.18 10.04
C VAL A 293 22.83 0.06 9.77
N ILE A 294 23.33 -0.49 8.66
CA ILE A 294 24.70 -0.27 8.21
C ILE A 294 24.64 0.55 6.93
N GLN A 295 25.27 1.72 6.95
CA GLN A 295 25.43 2.57 5.77
C GLN A 295 26.89 2.59 5.35
N PHE A 296 27.16 2.39 4.06
CA PHE A 296 28.50 2.54 3.53
C PHE A 296 28.69 3.91 2.87
N SER A 297 29.87 4.44 3.04
CA SER A 297 30.37 5.66 2.40
C SER A 297 31.61 5.29 1.61
N PRO A 298 31.47 4.83 0.35
CA PRO A 298 32.62 4.61 -0.52
C PRO A 298 33.42 5.91 -0.67
N PRO A 299 34.74 5.81 -0.91
CA PRO A 299 35.56 7.00 -1.10
C PRO A 299 35.05 7.74 -2.32
N PRO A 300 35.10 9.09 -2.32
CA PRO A 300 34.77 9.86 -3.51
C PRO A 300 35.67 9.39 -4.65
N SER A 301 35.10 8.65 -5.59
CA SER A 301 35.82 8.13 -6.74
C SER A 301 36.26 9.31 -7.61
N ASP A 302 37.56 9.39 -7.92
CA ASP A 302 38.19 10.36 -8.85
C ASP A 302 37.69 10.25 -10.31
N THR A 303 36.59 9.55 -10.57
CA THR A 303 35.96 9.47 -11.89
C THR A 303 34.97 10.63 -12.09
N PRO A 304 35.29 11.64 -12.92
CA PRO A 304 34.47 12.85 -13.13
C PRO A 304 33.15 12.60 -13.90
N GLU A 305 32.74 11.35 -14.13
CA GLU A 305 31.53 11.02 -14.89
C GLU A 305 30.27 10.92 -14.01
N ALA A 306 30.30 10.21 -12.88
CA ALA A 306 29.10 10.05 -12.04
C ALA A 306 28.59 11.37 -11.45
N GLY A 307 29.49 12.21 -10.93
CA GLY A 307 29.15 13.54 -10.41
C GLY A 307 28.60 14.49 -11.48
N ARG A 308 29.15 14.46 -12.70
CA ARG A 308 28.64 15.25 -13.84
C ARG A 308 27.29 14.74 -14.34
N VAL A 309 27.05 13.44 -14.30
CA VAL A 309 25.76 12.86 -14.70
C VAL A 309 24.68 13.19 -13.68
N LEU A 310 25.00 13.14 -12.39
CA LEU A 310 24.10 13.57 -11.31
C LEU A 310 23.78 15.08 -11.41
N GLU A 311 24.78 15.91 -11.72
CA GLU A 311 24.60 17.35 -11.96
C GLU A 311 23.77 17.64 -13.22
N LYS A 312 23.90 16.82 -14.27
CA LYS A 312 23.07 16.97 -15.48
C LYS A 312 21.63 16.57 -15.25
N LEU A 313 21.37 15.49 -14.51
CA LEU A 313 20.02 15.05 -14.19
C LEU A 313 19.32 15.92 -13.13
N SER A 314 20.06 16.56 -12.24
CA SER A 314 19.48 17.52 -11.28
C SER A 314 18.88 18.76 -11.95
N LYS A 315 19.29 19.08 -13.19
CA LYS A 315 18.73 20.16 -14.03
C LYS A 315 17.34 19.83 -14.60
N LEU A 316 16.89 18.57 -14.50
CA LEU A 316 15.56 18.15 -14.93
C LEU A 316 14.54 18.36 -13.82
N THR A 317 13.35 18.83 -14.20
CA THR A 317 12.19 18.86 -13.28
C THR A 317 11.72 17.43 -12.99
N THR A 318 10.91 17.25 -11.94
CA THR A 318 10.38 15.93 -11.55
C THR A 318 9.68 15.23 -12.71
N SER A 319 8.81 15.94 -13.44
CA SER A 319 8.11 15.39 -14.62
C SER A 319 9.05 15.06 -15.78
N GLU A 320 10.08 15.88 -16.02
CA GLU A 320 11.09 15.62 -17.05
C GLU A 320 11.96 14.41 -16.70
N ARG A 321 12.29 14.22 -15.42
CA ARG A 321 13.08 13.09 -14.95
C ARG A 321 12.35 11.78 -15.17
N GLU A 322 11.05 11.75 -14.88
CA GLU A 322 10.25 10.55 -15.06
C GLU A 322 10.07 10.18 -16.54
N VAL A 323 9.82 11.18 -17.40
CA VAL A 323 9.82 10.98 -18.86
C VAL A 323 11.18 10.49 -19.36
N ALA A 324 12.28 11.06 -18.87
CA ALA A 324 13.64 10.65 -19.24
C ALA A 324 13.96 9.21 -18.82
N ARG A 325 13.50 8.79 -17.63
CA ARG A 325 13.70 7.43 -17.08
C ARG A 325 12.97 6.38 -17.93
N LEU A 326 11.68 6.59 -18.21
CA LEU A 326 10.91 5.68 -19.08
C LEU A 326 11.49 5.64 -20.50
N ALA A 327 11.92 6.80 -21.01
CA ALA A 327 12.55 6.86 -22.32
C ALA A 327 13.90 6.11 -22.38
N ALA A 328 14.69 6.16 -21.31
CA ALA A 328 15.95 5.43 -21.15
C ALA A 328 15.73 3.90 -21.04
N ALA A 329 14.63 3.49 -20.41
CA ALA A 329 14.21 2.09 -20.30
C ALA A 329 13.70 1.49 -21.62
N GLY A 330 13.49 2.31 -22.66
CA GLY A 330 13.08 1.88 -24.00
C GLY A 330 11.62 2.17 -24.35
N ASP A 331 10.82 2.73 -23.44
CA ASP A 331 9.38 2.94 -23.63
C ASP A 331 9.05 3.97 -24.74
N ASN A 332 8.31 3.59 -25.78
CA ASN A 332 7.90 4.54 -26.82
C ASN A 332 6.94 5.63 -26.28
N ASN A 333 6.70 6.68 -27.05
CA ASN A 333 5.88 7.81 -26.58
C ASN A 333 4.47 7.39 -26.17
N ALA A 334 3.86 6.40 -26.85
CA ALA A 334 2.53 5.90 -26.51
C ALA A 334 2.51 5.11 -25.19
N GLU A 335 3.60 4.39 -24.88
CA GLU A 335 3.79 3.74 -23.58
C GLU A 335 3.99 4.76 -22.46
N ILE A 336 4.78 5.80 -22.69
CA ILE A 336 4.99 6.89 -21.72
C ILE A 336 3.69 7.65 -21.45
N VAL A 337 2.89 7.94 -22.49
CA VAL A 337 1.55 8.55 -22.36
C VAL A 337 0.66 7.73 -21.45
N ARG A 338 0.60 6.40 -21.66
CA ARG A 338 -0.22 5.49 -20.83
C ARG A 338 0.28 5.43 -19.39
N LYS A 339 1.59 5.35 -19.18
CA LYS A 339 2.20 5.24 -17.84
C LYS A 339 2.06 6.52 -17.02
N LEU A 340 2.10 7.69 -17.66
CA LEU A 340 2.07 8.99 -16.98
C LEU A 340 0.74 9.72 -17.07
N SER A 341 -0.24 9.17 -17.80
CA SER A 341 -1.57 9.80 -18.02
C SER A 341 -1.48 11.24 -18.55
N VAL A 342 -0.55 11.49 -19.48
CA VAL A 342 -0.33 12.82 -20.11
C VAL A 342 -0.51 12.75 -21.62
N SER A 343 -0.78 13.88 -22.28
CA SER A 343 -0.91 13.92 -23.75
C SER A 343 0.40 13.61 -24.47
N GLU A 344 0.33 13.06 -25.69
CA GLU A 344 1.52 12.79 -26.51
C GLU A 344 2.31 14.08 -26.83
N SER A 345 1.60 15.21 -27.02
CA SER A 345 2.20 16.53 -27.20
C SER A 345 3.05 16.95 -25.98
N THR A 346 2.56 16.63 -24.78
CA THR A 346 3.27 16.87 -23.51
C THR A 346 4.55 16.03 -23.43
N VAL A 347 4.50 14.75 -23.80
CA VAL A 347 5.68 13.87 -23.82
C VAL A 347 6.73 14.37 -24.82
N ARG A 348 6.33 14.75 -26.04
CA ARG A 348 7.25 15.32 -27.04
C ARG A 348 7.90 16.61 -26.55
N THR A 349 7.12 17.46 -25.88
CA THR A 349 7.62 18.72 -25.29
C THR A 349 8.63 18.46 -24.18
N HIS A 350 8.35 17.52 -23.28
CA HIS A 350 9.29 17.11 -22.24
C HIS A 350 10.57 16.54 -22.84
N LEU A 351 10.50 15.62 -23.81
CA LEU A 351 11.68 15.05 -24.47
C LEU A 351 12.55 16.12 -25.13
N ARG A 352 11.96 17.10 -25.82
CA ARG A 352 12.70 18.23 -26.39
C ARG A 352 13.42 19.04 -25.31
N ASN A 353 12.74 19.33 -24.20
CA ASN A 353 13.33 20.09 -23.10
C ASN A 353 14.44 19.30 -22.40
N ILE A 354 14.25 17.99 -22.20
CA ILE A 354 15.25 17.06 -21.64
C ILE A 354 16.50 17.05 -22.53
N PHE A 355 16.34 16.88 -23.84
CA PHE A 355 17.49 16.85 -24.78
C PHE A 355 18.28 18.16 -24.74
N ARG A 356 17.58 19.30 -24.71
CA ARG A 356 18.21 20.62 -24.55
C ARG A 356 18.94 20.76 -23.22
N LYS A 357 18.32 20.37 -22.11
CA LYS A 357 18.88 20.50 -20.75
C LYS A 357 20.07 19.58 -20.51
N LEU A 358 20.06 18.38 -21.10
CA LEU A 358 21.13 17.39 -20.97
C LEU A 358 22.24 17.55 -22.04
N GLY A 359 22.03 18.41 -23.04
CA GLY A 359 22.98 18.60 -24.15
C GLY A 359 23.12 17.38 -25.04
N ILE A 360 22.05 16.58 -25.18
CA ILE A 360 22.06 15.36 -25.99
C ILE A 360 21.21 15.55 -27.25
N THR A 361 21.64 14.94 -28.35
CA THR A 361 21.00 15.10 -29.67
C THR A 361 20.06 13.96 -30.04
N SER A 362 20.07 12.86 -29.27
CA SER A 362 19.24 11.70 -29.57
C SER A 362 18.83 10.94 -28.32
N ARG A 363 17.63 10.36 -28.41
CA ARG A 363 17.02 9.49 -27.39
C ARG A 363 17.92 8.32 -26.99
N GLY A 364 18.66 7.75 -27.95
CA GLY A 364 19.59 6.65 -27.71
C GLY A 364 20.74 6.98 -26.75
N LYS A 365 21.00 8.28 -26.49
CA LYS A 365 21.98 8.71 -25.48
C LYS A 365 21.46 8.74 -24.05
N LEU A 366 20.14 8.60 -23.84
CA LEU A 366 19.57 8.51 -22.50
C LEU A 366 19.93 7.19 -21.81
N ALA A 367 19.84 6.06 -22.51
CA ALA A 367 20.12 4.75 -21.93
C ALA A 367 21.58 4.61 -21.43
N PRO A 368 22.63 5.01 -22.19
CA PRO A 368 24.00 5.05 -21.68
C PRO A 368 24.18 5.97 -20.46
N LEU A 369 23.49 7.12 -20.44
CA LEU A 369 23.59 8.12 -19.36
C LEU A 369 22.96 7.61 -18.06
N TYR A 370 21.86 6.86 -18.15
CA TYR A 370 21.30 6.17 -16.99
C TYR A 370 22.14 4.95 -16.60
N ARG A 371 22.66 4.19 -17.56
CA ARG A 371 23.58 3.07 -17.26
C ARG A 371 24.86 3.52 -16.57
N SER A 372 25.38 4.72 -16.84
CA SER A 372 26.55 5.24 -16.10
C SER A 372 26.24 5.58 -14.64
N LEU A 373 24.97 5.77 -14.27
CA LEU A 373 24.54 5.89 -12.86
C LEU A 373 24.29 4.54 -12.21
N GLU A 374 23.98 3.53 -13.02
CA GLU A 374 23.83 2.14 -12.57
C GLU A 374 25.17 1.39 -12.53
N ALA A 375 26.23 1.97 -13.11
CA ALA A 375 27.57 1.38 -13.21
C ALA A 375 28.66 2.15 -12.44
N SER A 376 28.28 3.22 -11.75
CA SER A 376 29.13 3.98 -10.80
C SER A 376 28.49 3.90 -9.43
#